data_AF-A0A151WES7-F1
#
_entry.id   AF-A0A151WES7-F1
#
_cell.length_a   1.000
_cell.length_b   1.000
_cell.length_c   1.000
_cell.angle_alpha   90.00
_cell.angle_beta   90.00
_cell.angle_gamma   90.00
#
_symmetry.space_group_name_H-M   'P 1'
#
loop_
_entity.id
_entity.type
_entity.pdbx_description
1 polymer ?
#
loop_
_entity_poly.entity_id
_entity_poly.type
_entity_poly.pdbx_seq_one_letter_code
_entity_poly.pdbx_strand_id
1 'polypeptide(L)'
;GSCGHKKHFLELEEEIKKNVPNATVSGTAGRQGTSFEVQVNDELVYSKLETLAFPDFGEIADMIKDVSTGKPVKKIEHQTADCILL
;
A
#
# COMPACT_ATOMS: atom_id res chain seq x y z
N GLY A 1 -1.04 -18.82 11.89
CA GLY A 1 -0.26 -17.71 11.31
C GLY A 1 -1.14 -16.48 11.31
N SER A 2 -0.66 -15.36 11.83
CA SER A 2 -1.42 -14.17 12.22
C SER A 2 -2.31 -13.60 11.10
N CYS A 3 -3.62 -13.72 11.28
CA CYS A 3 -4.69 -13.28 10.40
C CYS A 3 -4.93 -11.74 10.40
N GLY A 4 -3.99 -10.94 10.95
CA GLY A 4 -4.21 -9.50 11.20
C GLY A 4 -4.28 -8.64 9.94
N HIS A 5 -3.35 -8.85 8.99
CA HIS A 5 -3.21 -7.98 7.82
C HIS A 5 -4.25 -8.22 6.72
N LYS A 6 -4.97 -9.35 6.77
CA LYS A 6 -5.98 -9.67 5.75
C LYS A 6 -7.14 -8.67 5.76
N LYS A 7 -7.54 -8.18 6.93
CA LYS A 7 -8.62 -7.18 7.05
C LYS A 7 -8.25 -5.89 6.34
N HIS A 8 -7.07 -5.35 6.64
CA HIS A 8 -6.53 -4.15 6.00
C HIS A 8 -6.35 -4.31 4.49
N PHE A 9 -5.95 -5.50 4.02
CA PHE A 9 -5.90 -5.78 2.59
C PHE A 9 -7.29 -5.71 1.93
N LEU A 10 -8.31 -6.34 2.53
CA LEU A 10 -9.67 -6.33 1.99
C LEU A 10 -10.29 -4.93 2.01
N GLU A 11 -10.09 -4.17 3.07
CA GLU A 11 -10.54 -2.77 3.15
C GLU A 11 -9.91 -1.91 2.05
N LEU A 12 -8.60 -2.03 1.85
CA LEU A 12 -7.90 -1.30 0.79
C LEU A 12 -8.39 -1.73 -0.60
N GLU A 13 -8.57 -3.04 -0.81
CA GLU A 13 -9.08 -3.57 -2.07
C GLU A 13 -10.48 -3.03 -2.40
N GLU A 14 -11.38 -3.02 -1.42
CA GLU A 14 -12.74 -2.47 -1.59
C GLU A 14 -12.71 -0.98 -1.93
N GLU A 15 -11.90 -0.19 -1.21
CA GLU A 15 -11.79 1.25 -1.46
C GLU A 15 -11.19 1.55 -2.85
N ILE A 16 -10.18 0.79 -3.27
CA ILE A 16 -9.60 0.90 -4.62
C ILE A 16 -10.65 0.55 -5.67
N LYS A 17 -11.34 -0.59 -5.53
CA LYS A 17 -12.37 -1.03 -6.50
C LYS A 17 -13.54 -0.06 -6.59
N LYS A 18 -13.88 0.62 -5.48
CA LYS A 18 -14.92 1.65 -5.45
C LYS A 18 -14.52 2.90 -6.23
N ASN A 19 -13.25 3.32 -6.16
CA ASN A 19 -12.74 4.48 -6.89
C ASN A 19 -12.34 4.16 -8.33
N VAL A 20 -11.78 2.98 -8.56
CA VAL A 20 -11.24 2.49 -9.83
C VAL A 20 -11.66 1.02 -10.02
N PRO A 21 -12.87 0.75 -10.54
CA PRO A 21 -13.38 -0.61 -10.69
C PRO A 21 -12.58 -1.47 -11.68
N ASN A 22 -11.80 -0.83 -12.56
CA ASN A 22 -10.92 -1.50 -13.52
C ASN A 22 -9.54 -1.84 -12.93
N ALA A 23 -9.24 -1.46 -11.69
CA ALA A 23 -7.96 -1.74 -11.06
C ALA A 23 -7.85 -3.22 -10.66
N THR A 24 -6.72 -3.83 -10.99
CA THR A 24 -6.41 -5.20 -10.55
C THR A 24 -5.66 -5.14 -9.24
N VAL A 25 -6.32 -5.51 -8.15
CA VAL A 25 -5.71 -5.61 -6.83
C VAL A 25 -5.36 -7.07 -6.56
N SER A 26 -4.13 -7.34 -6.13
CA SER A 26 -3.67 -8.67 -5.77
C SER A 26 -2.85 -8.60 -4.49
N GLY A 27 -3.10 -9.52 -3.57
CA GLY A 27 -2.42 -9.58 -2.28
C GLY A 27 -1.66 -10.88 -2.13
N THR A 28 -0.36 -10.80 -1.89
CA THR A 28 0.46 -11.97 -1.53
C THR A 28 0.85 -11.86 -0.06
N ALA A 29 0.67 -12.94 0.69
CA ALA A 29 1.20 -13.01 2.05
C ALA A 29 2.72 -13.22 1.99
N GLY A 30 3.49 -12.21 2.42
CA GLY A 30 4.94 -12.29 2.51
C GLY A 30 5.41 -13.35 3.54
N ARG A 31 6.68 -13.75 3.42
CA ARG A 31 7.30 -14.79 4.27
C ARG A 31 7.41 -14.37 5.74
N GLN A 32 7.54 -13.07 6.01
CA GLN A 32 7.54 -12.50 7.35
C GLN A 32 6.23 -11.75 7.56
N GLY A 33 5.38 -12.21 8.48
CA GLY A 33 4.05 -11.64 8.72
C GLY A 33 4.03 -10.27 9.41
N THR A 34 5.10 -9.47 9.27
CA THR A 34 5.32 -8.19 9.95
C THR A 34 5.26 -6.97 9.03
N SER A 35 5.47 -7.14 7.72
CA SER A 35 5.41 -6.07 6.73
C SER A 35 4.03 -5.93 6.08
N PHE A 36 3.75 -4.72 5.60
CA PHE A 36 2.61 -4.40 4.75
C PHE A 36 3.12 -3.45 3.67
N GLU A 37 3.17 -3.94 2.44
CA GLU A 37 3.77 -3.24 1.31
C GLU A 37 2.73 -3.07 0.22
N VAL A 38 2.68 -1.89 -0.38
CA VAL A 38 1.75 -1.56 -1.45
C VAL A 38 2.57 -1.21 -2.69
N GLN A 39 2.26 -1.89 -3.79
CA GLN A 39 2.91 -1.72 -5.08
C GLN A 39 1.87 -1.34 -6.13
N VAL A 40 2.16 -0.34 -6.95
CA VAL A 40 1.30 0.13 -8.03
C VAL A 40 2.11 0.17 -9.31
N ASN A 41 1.67 -0.53 -10.36
CA ASN A 41 2.40 -0.65 -11.64
C ASN A 41 3.87 -1.05 -11.47
N ASP A 42 4.13 -2.08 -10.65
CA ASP A 42 5.47 -2.57 -10.31
C ASP A 42 6.35 -1.59 -9.50
N GLU A 43 5.82 -0.42 -9.10
CA GLU A 43 6.53 0.53 -8.23
C GLU A 43 6.06 0.42 -6.78
N LEU A 44 7.00 0.23 -5.85
CA LEU A 44 6.72 0.25 -4.41
C LEU A 44 6.34 1.67 -3.99
N VAL A 45 5.09 1.87 -3.61
CA VAL A 45 4.54 3.17 -3.21
C VAL A 45 4.49 3.36 -1.70
N TYR A 46 4.47 2.26 -0.94
CA TYR A 46 4.42 2.30 0.51
C TYR A 46 5.01 1.03 1.12
N SER A 47 5.81 1.19 2.18
CA SER A 47 6.22 0.08 3.04
C SER A 47 6.00 0.41 4.51
N LYS A 48 5.22 -0.43 5.19
CA LYS A 48 5.05 -0.38 6.65
C LYS A 48 6.36 -0.63 7.41
N LEU A 49 7.35 -1.27 6.79
CA LEU A 49 8.67 -1.42 7.41
C LEU A 49 9.39 -0.08 7.48
N GLU A 50 9.19 0.77 6.47
CA GLU A 50 9.74 2.11 6.45
C GLU A 50 8.99 2.98 7.44
N THR A 51 7.66 3.06 7.36
CA THR A 51 6.83 4.00 8.15
C THR A 51 6.52 3.55 9.57
N LEU A 52 6.72 2.26 9.90
CA LEU A 52 6.27 1.59 11.13
C LEU A 52 4.75 1.69 11.38
N ALA A 53 3.97 2.14 10.39
CA ALA A 53 2.53 2.38 10.50
C ALA A 53 1.78 1.75 9.31
N PHE A 54 0.44 1.71 9.40
CA PHE A 54 -0.39 1.38 8.23
C PHE A 54 -0.60 2.63 7.37
N PRO A 55 -0.72 2.48 6.04
CA PRO A 55 -1.02 3.61 5.17
C PRO A 55 -2.45 4.10 5.39
N ASP A 56 -2.72 5.35 5.04
CA ASP A 56 -4.09 5.81 4.89
C ASP A 56 -4.69 5.20 3.61
N PHE A 57 -5.76 4.43 3.75
CA PHE A 57 -6.38 3.74 2.61
C PHE A 57 -7.02 4.71 1.61
N GLY A 58 -7.51 5.87 2.09
CA GLY A 58 -8.05 6.92 1.23
C GLY A 58 -6.95 7.53 0.36
N GLU A 59 -5.80 7.86 0.96
CA GLU A 59 -4.66 8.41 0.23
C GLU A 59 -4.14 7.45 -0.86
N ILE A 60 -4.04 6.16 -0.55
CA ILE A 60 -3.66 5.13 -1.53
C ILE A 60 -4.69 5.05 -2.68
N ALA A 61 -5.99 5.06 -2.35
CA ALA A 61 -7.05 4.97 -3.35
C ALA A 61 -7.08 6.20 -4.26
N ASP A 62 -6.92 7.41 -3.71
CA ASP A 62 -6.81 8.65 -4.49
C ASP A 62 -5.56 8.66 -5.38
N MET A 63 -4.43 8.16 -4.88
CA MET A 63 -3.20 8.03 -5.68
C MET A 63 -3.39 7.02 -6.84
N ILE A 64 -4.01 5.87 -6.59
CA ILE A 64 -4.31 4.88 -7.65
C ILE A 64 -5.28 5.47 -8.68
N LYS A 65 -6.27 6.24 -8.25
CA LYS A 65 -7.19 6.97 -9.14
C LYS A 65 -6.42 7.96 -10.01
N ASP A 66 -5.53 8.75 -9.43
CA ASP A 66 -4.66 9.66 -10.15
C ASP A 66 -3.81 8.93 -11.20
N VAL A 67 -3.17 7.82 -10.82
CA VAL A 67 -2.40 6.97 -11.72
C VAL A 67 -3.26 6.39 -12.84
N SER A 68 -4.48 5.97 -12.53
CA SER A 68 -5.45 5.49 -13.52
C SER A 68 -5.88 6.58 -14.51
N THR A 69 -5.76 7.87 -14.16
CA THR A 69 -6.01 9.00 -15.07
C THR A 69 -4.79 9.39 -15.91
N GLY A 70 -3.67 8.67 -15.77
CA GLY A 70 -2.41 8.93 -16.50
C GLY A 70 -1.43 9.84 -15.77
N LYS A 71 -1.65 10.11 -14.47
CA LYS A 71 -0.65 10.79 -13.64
C LYS A 71 0.48 9.83 -13.24
N PRO A 72 1.68 10.33 -12.92
CA PRO A 72 2.76 9.49 -12.43
C PRO A 72 2.42 8.89 -11.06
N VAL A 73 2.95 7.70 -10.79
CA VAL A 73 2.88 7.05 -9.48
C VAL A 73 3.62 7.92 -8.46
N LYS A 74 2.96 8.20 -7.33
CA LYS A 74 3.56 8.94 -6.22
C LYS A 74 3.80 7.99 -5.07
N LYS A 75 5.05 7.95 -4.60
CA LYS A 75 5.39 7.26 -3.36
C LYS A 75 4.83 8.03 -2.17
N ILE A 76 4.11 7.32 -1.31
CA ILE A 76 3.66 7.85 -0.03
C ILE A 76 4.82 7.62 0.94
N GLU A 77 5.83 8.49 0.85
CA GLU A 77 6.97 8.49 1.77
C GLU A 77 6.55 9.20 3.06
N HIS A 78 6.40 8.45 4.14
CA HIS A 78 6.54 9.04 5.47
C HIS A 78 8.01 8.93 5.83
N GLN A 79 8.70 10.08 5.93
CA GLN A 79 10.08 10.16 6.37
C GLN A 79 10.23 9.43 7.70
N THR A 80 10.83 8.25 7.67
CA THR A 80 11.39 7.69 8.88
C THR A 80 12.81 8.17 8.96
N ALA A 81 13.06 8.96 9.99
CA ALA A 81 14.39 9.38 10.37
C ALA A 81 15.28 8.13 10.36
N ASP A 82 16.38 8.21 9.61
CA ASP A 82 17.37 7.17 9.38
C ASP A 82 17.50 6.22 10.58
N CYS A 83 16.86 5.05 10.52
CA CYS A 83 17.12 3.98 11.47
C CYS A 83 18.42 3.30 11.08
N ILE A 84 19.53 3.91 11.48
CA ILE A 84 20.84 3.25 11.49
C ILE A 84 20.74 2.10 12.50
N LEU A 85 20.73 0.86 12.00
CA LEU A 85 21.05 -0.32 12.82
C LEU A 85 22.55 -0.27 13.10
N LEU A 86 22.94 0.15 14.31
CA LEU A 86 24.32 0.10 14.82
C LEU A 86 24.61 -1.24 15.49
#